data_AF-R0KMA2-F1
#
_entry.id   AF-R0KMA2-F1
#
_cell.length_a   1.000
_cell.length_b   1.000
_cell.length_c   1.000
_cell.angle_alpha   90.00
_cell.angle_beta   90.00
_cell.angle_gamma   90.00
#
_symmetry.space_group_name_H-M   'P 1'
#
loop_
_entity.id
_entity.type
_entity.pdbx_description
1 polymer ?
#
loop_
_entity_poly.entity_id
_entity_poly.type
_entity_poly.pdbx_seq_one_letter_code
_entity_poly.pdbx_strand_id
1 'polypeptide(L)'
;MYTAQRFNIVINVFSLVKNPILKQCATVTGGCYSDDEDNCLRFLISTLGILKPQNVLEYLVKCYCHDKIVSLGLTCPICLAVYCKFVPVCKRCKTKFNFIKNK
;
A
#
# COMPACT_ATOMS: atom_id res chain seq x y z
N MET A 1 -1.78 -5.10 8.42
CA MET A 1 -0.59 -5.40 7.58
C MET A 1 0.67 -5.45 8.44
N TYR A 2 1.20 -4.32 8.90
CA TYR A 2 2.48 -4.28 9.65
C TYR A 2 2.48 -5.14 10.92
N THR A 3 1.39 -5.13 11.69
CA THR A 3 1.22 -6.00 12.87
C THR A 3 1.30 -7.48 12.50
N ALA A 4 0.55 -7.92 11.48
CA ALA A 4 0.55 -9.30 11.01
C ALA A 4 1.95 -9.74 10.54
N GLN A 5 2.67 -8.88 9.82
CA GLN A 5 4.06 -9.15 9.44
C GLN A 5 4.97 -9.31 10.66
N ARG A 6 4.83 -8.47 11.70
CA ARG A 6 5.61 -8.62 12.94
C ARG A 6 5.32 -9.91 13.69
N PHE A 7 4.08 -10.39 13.64
CA PHE A 7 3.68 -11.67 14.23
C PHE A 7 3.92 -12.87 13.31
N ASN A 8 4.55 -12.68 12.14
CA ASN A 8 4.73 -13.71 11.12
C ASN A 8 3.43 -14.43 10.72
N ILE A 9 2.31 -13.70 10.71
CA ILE A 9 1.01 -14.20 10.27
C ILE A 9 0.86 -13.89 8.78
N VAL A 10 0.80 -14.95 7.97
CA VAL A 10 0.59 -14.85 6.52
C VAL A 10 -0.88 -14.55 6.23
N ILE A 11 -1.15 -13.56 5.39
CA ILE A 11 -2.50 -13.20 4.95
C ILE A 11 -2.64 -13.56 3.47
N ASN A 12 -3.53 -14.50 3.17
CA ASN A 12 -3.92 -14.84 1.80
C ASN A 12 -5.24 -14.15 1.48
N VAL A 13 -5.33 -13.52 0.32
CA VAL A 13 -6.49 -12.71 -0.07
C VAL A 13 -7.01 -13.15 -1.42
N PHE A 14 -8.30 -13.48 -1.47
CA PHE A 14 -9.07 -13.59 -2.70
C PHE A 14 -10.02 -12.39 -2.74
N SER A 15 -10.09 -11.68 -3.88
CA SER A 15 -11.01 -10.55 -4.01
C SER A 15 -11.66 -10.52 -5.38
N LEU A 16 -12.99 -10.56 -5.41
CA LEU A 16 -13.80 -10.39 -6.64
C LEU A 16 -13.63 -9.00 -7.26
N VAL A 17 -13.29 -8.00 -6.43
CA VAL A 17 -13.10 -6.62 -6.87
C VAL A 17 -11.63 -6.25 -6.71
N LYS A 18 -11.00 -5.80 -7.79
CA LYS A 18 -9.59 -5.38 -7.78
C LYS A 18 -9.34 -4.28 -6.77
N ASN A 19 -8.65 -4.63 -5.68
CA ASN A 19 -8.31 -3.73 -4.60
C ASN A 19 -6.79 -3.70 -4.39
N PRO A 20 -6.10 -2.59 -4.73
CA PRO A 20 -4.64 -2.52 -4.64
C PRO A 20 -4.12 -2.63 -3.20
N ILE A 21 -4.92 -2.16 -2.22
CA ILE A 21 -4.58 -2.27 -0.80
C ILE A 21 -4.54 -3.74 -0.37
N LEU A 22 -5.51 -4.54 -0.81
CA LEU A 22 -5.58 -5.97 -0.50
C LEU A 22 -4.45 -6.75 -1.15
N LYS A 23 -4.11 -6.42 -2.40
CA LYS A 23 -2.91 -6.95 -3.07
C LYS A 23 -1.66 -6.65 -2.24
N GLN A 24 -1.48 -5.40 -1.80
CA GLN A 24 -0.36 -5.01 -0.95
C GLN A 24 -0.36 -5.75 0.40
N CYS A 25 -1.53 -6.03 0.99
CA CYS A 25 -1.66 -6.75 2.26
C CYS A 25 -1.05 -8.14 2.16
N ALA A 26 -1.47 -8.88 1.13
CA ALA A 26 -0.98 -10.23 0.89
C ALA A 26 0.53 -10.22 0.68
N THR A 27 1.03 -9.37 -0.23
CA THR A 27 2.45 -9.34 -0.58
C THR A 27 3.35 -8.94 0.60
N VAL A 28 2.96 -7.97 1.43
CA VAL A 28 3.76 -7.54 2.61
C VAL A 28 3.88 -8.65 3.65
N THR A 29 2.85 -9.48 3.80
CA THR A 29 2.89 -10.64 4.72
C THR A 29 3.53 -11.88 4.11
N GLY A 30 3.93 -11.85 2.83
CA GLY A 30 4.44 -13.02 2.12
C GLY A 30 3.35 -14.02 1.72
N GLY A 31 2.09 -13.57 1.65
CA GLY A 31 0.93 -14.36 1.24
C GLY A 31 0.57 -14.20 -0.23
N CYS A 32 -0.57 -14.78 -0.59
CA CYS A 32 -1.06 -14.91 -1.96
C CYS A 32 -2.21 -13.93 -2.24
N TYR A 33 -2.27 -13.37 -3.46
CA TYR A 33 -3.41 -12.59 -3.94
C TYR A 33 -3.96 -13.20 -5.22
N SER A 34 -5.29 -13.31 -5.35
CA SER A 34 -5.96 -13.69 -6.58
C SER A 34 -7.27 -12.91 -6.75
N ASP A 35 -7.53 -12.48 -7.98
CA ASP A 35 -8.69 -11.73 -8.42
C ASP A 35 -9.49 -12.41 -9.54
N ASP A 36 -9.03 -13.58 -10.00
CA ASP A 36 -9.68 -14.35 -11.06
C ASP A 36 -10.77 -15.26 -10.50
N GLU A 37 -12.02 -15.05 -10.93
CA GLU A 37 -13.17 -15.87 -10.54
C GLU A 37 -12.99 -17.35 -10.95
N ASP A 38 -12.52 -17.59 -12.17
CA ASP A 38 -12.30 -18.93 -12.73
C ASP A 38 -11.22 -19.72 -11.98
N ASN A 39 -10.27 -19.03 -11.35
CA ASN A 39 -9.17 -19.63 -10.61
C ASN A 39 -9.44 -19.72 -9.10
N CYS A 40 -10.64 -19.37 -8.62
CA CYS A 40 -10.98 -19.35 -7.19
C CYS A 40 -10.73 -20.72 -6.51
N LEU A 41 -11.21 -21.81 -7.10
CA LEU A 41 -11.02 -23.16 -6.54
C LEU A 41 -9.54 -23.58 -6.55
N ARG A 42 -8.81 -23.26 -7.63
CA ARG A 42 -7.38 -23.54 -7.74
C ARG A 42 -6.58 -22.73 -6.71
N PHE A 43 -6.96 -21.48 -6.49
CA PHE A 43 -6.37 -20.61 -5.48
C PHE A 43 -6.63 -21.13 -4.07
N LEU A 44 -7.86 -21.55 -3.74
CA LEU A 44 -8.21 -22.15 -2.46
C LEU A 44 -7.40 -23.42 -2.19
N ILE A 45 -7.32 -24.32 -3.17
CA ILE A 45 -6.52 -25.55 -3.08
C ILE A 45 -5.03 -25.24 -2.93
N SER A 46 -4.51 -24.27 -3.69
CA SER A 46 -3.11 -23.83 -3.59
C SER A 46 -2.79 -23.22 -2.23
N THR A 47 -3.72 -22.45 -1.67
CA THR A 47 -3.58 -21.77 -0.38
C THR A 47 -3.63 -22.75 0.78
N LEU A 48 -4.44 -23.81 0.66
CA LEU A 48 -4.50 -24.92 1.62
C LEU A 48 -3.35 -25.93 1.41
N GLY A 49 -2.72 -25.91 0.23
CA GLY A 49 -1.63 -26.80 -0.16
C GLY A 49 -0.22 -26.24 0.08
N ILE A 50 0.78 -26.87 -0.54
CA ILE A 50 2.23 -26.64 -0.31
C ILE A 50 2.81 -25.53 -1.22
N LEU A 51 2.06 -25.06 -2.21
CA LEU A 51 2.58 -24.14 -3.23
C LEU A 51 2.64 -22.71 -2.70
N LYS A 52 3.86 -22.21 -2.45
CA LYS A 52 4.12 -20.79 -2.21
C LYS A 52 4.13 -20.04 -3.55
N PRO A 53 3.22 -19.09 -3.79
CA PRO A 53 3.34 -18.21 -4.94
C PRO A 53 4.46 -17.19 -4.72
N GLN A 54 5.21 -16.92 -5.77
CA GLN A 54 6.17 -15.83 -5.85
C GLN A 54 5.42 -14.56 -6.24
N ASN A 55 5.36 -13.58 -5.34
CA ASN A 55 4.72 -12.29 -5.63
C ASN A 55 5.77 -11.18 -5.63
N VAL A 56 5.78 -10.40 -6.71
CA VAL A 56 6.61 -9.20 -6.86
C VAL A 56 6.02 -8.07 -6.01
N LEU A 57 6.88 -7.43 -5.22
CA LEU A 57 6.51 -6.32 -4.34
C LEU A 57 6.32 -5.02 -5.15
N GLU A 58 5.07 -4.61 -5.32
CA GLU A 58 4.72 -3.28 -5.82
C GLU A 58 4.21 -2.41 -4.66
N TYR A 59 5.02 -1.45 -4.23
CA TYR A 59 4.62 -0.47 -3.23
C TYR A 59 3.95 0.73 -3.92
N LEU A 60 2.64 0.84 -3.75
CA LEU A 60 1.86 1.95 -4.28
C LEU A 60 1.57 2.95 -3.16
N VAL A 61 2.03 4.18 -3.31
CA VAL A 61 1.72 5.28 -2.38
C VAL A 61 0.84 6.28 -3.10
N LYS A 62 -0.29 6.64 -2.48
CA LYS A 62 -1.15 7.71 -2.98
C LYS A 62 -0.85 9.03 -2.29
N CYS A 63 -0.82 10.09 -3.07
CA CYS A 63 -0.66 11.43 -2.55
C CYS A 63 -1.95 11.93 -1.85
N TYR A 64 -1.80 12.62 -0.72
CA TYR A 64 -2.93 13.17 0.04
C TYR A 64 -3.64 14.34 -0.70
N CYS A 65 -2.98 14.95 -1.69
CA CYS A 65 -3.50 16.09 -2.44
C CYS A 65 -4.63 15.73 -3.42
N HIS A 66 -4.46 14.66 -4.21
CA HIS A 66 -5.33 14.34 -5.35
C HIS A 66 -5.63 12.82 -5.47
N ASP A 67 -5.23 12.02 -4.48
CA ASP A 67 -5.37 10.54 -4.50
C ASP A 67 -4.68 9.84 -5.69
N LYS A 68 -3.68 10.48 -6.30
CA LYS A 68 -2.87 9.89 -7.37
C LYS A 68 -1.73 9.08 -6.81
N ILE A 69 -1.42 7.96 -7.45
CA ILE A 69 -0.22 7.15 -7.16
C ILE A 69 1.02 7.97 -7.53
N VAL A 70 1.99 8.05 -6.62
CA VAL A 70 3.25 8.78 -6.81
C VAL A 70 4.43 7.93 -6.35
N SER A 71 5.52 7.95 -7.10
CA SER A 71 6.80 7.33 -6.71
C SER A 71 7.71 8.28 -5.95
N LEU A 72 7.59 9.59 -6.19
CA LEU A 72 8.32 10.66 -5.52
C LEU A 72 7.34 11.74 -5.04
N GLY A 73 7.55 12.29 -3.85
CA GLY A 73 6.71 13.34 -3.30
C GLY A 73 7.33 14.07 -2.12
N LEU A 74 6.73 15.20 -1.76
CA LEU A 74 7.09 16.00 -0.59
C LEU A 74 6.33 15.50 0.64
N THR A 75 7.00 15.36 1.77
CA THR A 75 6.39 14.87 3.01
C THR A 75 6.18 15.99 4.03
N CYS A 76 5.04 15.98 4.72
CA CYS A 76 4.86 16.83 5.88
C CYS A 76 5.77 16.37 7.03
N PRO A 77 6.62 17.23 7.62
CA PRO A 77 7.55 16.84 8.68
C PRO A 77 6.85 16.46 10.00
N ILE A 78 5.58 16.84 10.18
CA ILE A 78 4.85 16.62 11.44
C ILE A 78 3.98 15.36 11.35
N CYS A 79 3.24 15.20 10.26
CA CYS A 79 2.27 14.11 10.13
C CYS A 79 2.61 13.10 9.04
N LEU A 80 3.76 13.22 8.36
CA LEU A 80 4.25 12.30 7.33
C LEU A 80 3.30 12.11 6.13
N ALA A 81 2.32 13.00 5.94
CA ALA A 81 1.47 12.98 4.75
C ALA A 81 2.32 13.28 3.50
N VAL A 82 2.17 12.45 2.46
CA VAL A 82 2.89 12.56 1.18
C VAL A 82 2.08 13.42 0.21
N TYR A 83 2.74 14.36 -0.47
CA TYR A 83 2.16 15.27 -1.44
C TYR A 83 2.87 15.18 -2.79
N CYS A 84 2.06 15.17 -3.84
CA CYS A 84 2.45 15.18 -5.25
C CYS A 84 3.05 16.50 -5.74
N LYS A 85 2.81 17.60 -5.03
CA LYS A 85 3.25 18.95 -5.40
C LYS A 85 3.50 19.76 -4.13
N PHE A 86 4.21 20.88 -4.29
CA PHE A 86 4.41 21.83 -3.21
C PHE A 86 3.07 22.32 -2.64
N VAL A 87 2.94 22.29 -1.31
CA VAL A 87 1.79 22.82 -0.58
C VAL A 87 2.33 23.65 0.58
N PRO A 88 1.96 24.95 0.73
CA PRO A 88 2.50 25.80 1.78
C PRO A 88 1.90 25.50 3.17
N VAL A 89 0.74 24.83 3.20
CA VAL A 89 0.04 24.40 4.40
C VAL A 89 -0.34 22.94 4.24
N CYS A 90 -0.04 22.13 5.25
CA CYS A 90 -0.44 20.73 5.27
C CYS A 90 -1.96 20.60 5.32
N LYS A 91 -2.58 19.97 4.32
CA LYS A 91 -4.04 19.75 4.30
C LYS A 91 -4.51 18.80 5.41
N ARG A 92 -3.65 17.91 5.89
CA ARG A 92 -3.97 16.92 6.94
C ARG A 92 -3.92 17.49 8.35
N CYS A 93 -2.78 18.06 8.76
CA CYS A 93 -2.56 18.57 10.11
C CYS A 93 -2.64 20.10 10.23
N LYS A 94 -2.96 20.81 9.14
CA LYS A 94 -3.11 22.28 9.07
C LYS A 94 -1.86 23.10 9.43
N THR A 95 -0.70 22.47 9.61
CA THR A 95 0.55 23.18 9.88
C THR A 95 0.97 23.99 8.66
N LYS A 96 1.30 25.27 8.89
CA LYS A 96 1.98 26.12 7.92
C LYS A 96 3.47 25.78 7.91
N PHE A 97 4.03 25.56 6.73
CA PHE A 97 5.45 25.27 6.60
C PHE A 97 6.24 26.58 6.61
N ASN A 98 7.31 26.62 7.40
CA ASN A 98 8.23 27.74 7.42
C ASN A 98 9.33 27.47 6.39
N PHE A 99 9.39 28.30 5.35
CA PHE A 99 10.40 28.18 4.30
C PHE A 99 11.41 29.31 4.49
N ILE A 100 12.65 28.93 4.77
CA ILE A 100 13.75 29.88 4.84
C ILE A 100 13.97 30.39 3.41
N LYS A 101 13.74 31.68 3.18
CA LYS A 101 14.16 32.34 1.94
C LYS A 101 15.67 32.52 2.03
N ASN A 102 16.42 31.65 1.36
CA ASN A 102 17.83 31.94 1.10
C ASN A 102 17.87 33.11 0.11
N LYS A 103 18.41 34.25 0.57
CA LYS A 103 18.76 35.40 -0.26
C LYS A 103 20.05 35.12 -1.01
#